data_AF-A0A8T4LMR3-F1
#
_entry.id   AF-A0A8T4LMR3-F1
#
_cell.length_a   1.000
_cell.length_b   1.000
_cell.length_c   1.000
_cell.angle_alpha   90.00
_cell.angle_beta   90.00
_cell.angle_gamma   90.00
#
_symmetry.space_group_name_H-M   'P 1'
#
loop_
_entity.id
_entity.type
_entity.pdbx_description
1 polymer ?
#
loop_
_entity_poly.entity_id
_entity_poly.type
_entity_poly.pdbx_seq_one_letter_code
_entity_poly.pdbx_strand_id
1 'polypeptide(L)'
;SRDLEILEQKIADKKIVITRDSGGKQIILKLRDEKSNAKVLTDYEMRKLTELAIKLEKHYKKPQDIEFAIEGNDIFITQTRPITTMEKRIDESLENREIKGTPILTGLAASPGIASGKVKIVHNLKDLQKVNVGDILVTKMTNPDMVVTMQKSAAIVTDEGGLTAHASIVSREMGIPAIVGTQNATTQFKDGDLITVDGFSGKIYSGKTAEDTKKEILPVTAKTKTKVKVIVDLPNFASRAAKTGISKIGLTRIEGIIAESGKHPEFFLKQNKIKEYEEIIFKGINTIMEHFDEIWVRTSDIRSDEFNNLEGAPKEIEANPMLGFHGIRYSLKNPEILKAEFRALQRVASKEKTVGLLLPQVISVEEVQGVKKILKEINFSNVKVGVMIETPAAVQIIKDLCTEGIDFISFGTNDLTQYMLAVDRGNKKVQYLYNEMHPSVLYQLEYVIRVCKRNNVETSICGQAGSQKEMVKFLVHKNIDSISVNADVAKEISDYIFEIEENKVKGTDEEPRQYQPSTEDKNIEQNLEKDIQAIEKEKQEYLKTKENTKKTEEKPEFEEPQKIEDNEDFSIVEDFDKLEEDLEAIEKERKEYIK
;
A
#
# COMPACT_ATOMS: atom_id res chain seq x y z
N SER A 1 -18.41 0.80 -25.72
CA SER A 1 -18.51 -0.60 -26.19
C SER A 1 -17.29 -0.95 -27.04
N ARG A 2 -16.96 -2.24 -27.24
CA ARG A 2 -16.02 -2.66 -28.30
C ARG A 2 -16.57 -2.35 -29.71
N ASP A 3 -17.87 -2.16 -29.82
CA ASP A 3 -18.57 -1.73 -31.03
C ASP A 3 -18.60 -0.20 -31.20
N LEU A 4 -17.76 0.54 -30.47
CA LEU A 4 -17.63 2.01 -30.50
C LEU A 4 -18.92 2.79 -30.13
N GLU A 5 -19.90 2.11 -29.56
CA GLU A 5 -21.09 2.74 -28.99
C GLU A 5 -20.79 3.45 -27.65
N ILE A 6 -21.33 4.66 -27.51
CA ILE A 6 -21.32 5.44 -26.27
C ILE A 6 -22.47 4.92 -25.40
N LEU A 7 -22.11 4.28 -24.28
CA LEU A 7 -23.08 3.61 -23.39
C LEU A 7 -23.65 4.54 -22.32
N GLU A 8 -22.81 5.45 -21.82
CA GLU A 8 -23.17 6.41 -20.78
C GLU A 8 -22.38 7.71 -21.02
N GLN A 9 -23.02 8.86 -20.81
CA GLN A 9 -22.38 10.16 -20.86
C GLN A 9 -22.71 10.94 -19.58
N LYS A 10 -21.67 11.24 -18.78
CA LYS A 10 -21.79 12.08 -17.59
C LYS A 10 -21.00 13.37 -17.77
N ILE A 11 -21.70 14.50 -17.76
CA ILE A 11 -21.06 15.82 -17.84
C ILE A 11 -20.79 16.29 -16.41
N ALA A 12 -19.51 16.37 -16.04
CA ALA A 12 -19.08 16.90 -14.75
C ALA A 12 -18.88 18.42 -14.81
N ASP A 13 -19.12 19.11 -13.67
CA ASP A 13 -18.85 20.53 -13.49
C ASP A 13 -17.33 20.79 -13.42
N LYS A 14 -16.78 21.37 -14.50
CA LYS A 14 -15.35 21.64 -14.65
C LYS A 14 -15.06 23.09 -14.23
N LYS A 15 -14.73 23.30 -12.96
CA LYS A 15 -14.60 24.65 -12.37
C LYS A 15 -13.39 25.44 -12.85
N ILE A 16 -12.33 24.77 -13.31
CA ILE A 16 -11.06 25.40 -13.68
C ILE A 16 -10.52 24.83 -15.00
N VAL A 17 -9.71 25.62 -15.69
CA VAL A 17 -8.89 25.23 -16.83
C VAL A 17 -7.45 25.69 -16.60
N ILE A 18 -6.49 24.87 -17.01
CA ILE A 18 -5.07 25.21 -17.00
C ILE A 18 -4.71 25.65 -18.42
N THR A 19 -4.19 26.86 -18.59
CA THR A 19 -3.77 27.40 -19.90
C THR A 19 -2.43 28.14 -19.75
N ARG A 20 -1.91 28.71 -20.84
CA ARG A 20 -0.73 29.57 -20.82
C ARG A 20 -1.12 31.02 -21.03
N ASP A 21 -0.42 31.95 -20.38
CA ASP A 21 -0.50 33.38 -20.69
C ASP A 21 0.29 33.73 -21.96
N SER A 22 0.26 35.00 -22.35
CA SER A 22 0.99 35.53 -23.50
C SER A 22 2.52 35.39 -23.37
N GLY A 23 3.05 35.18 -22.16
CA GLY A 23 4.46 34.90 -21.89
C GLY A 23 4.80 33.40 -21.86
N GLY A 24 3.83 32.52 -22.12
CA GLY A 24 4.01 31.07 -22.09
C GLY A 24 4.00 30.46 -20.69
N LYS A 25 3.76 31.25 -19.64
CA LYS A 25 3.68 30.77 -18.25
C LYS A 25 2.33 30.10 -18.02
N GLN A 26 2.33 28.97 -17.32
CA GLN A 26 1.12 28.27 -16.98
C GLN A 26 0.28 29.07 -15.97
N ILE A 27 -0.98 29.28 -16.29
CA ILE A 27 -1.98 29.96 -15.45
C ILE A 27 -3.22 29.08 -15.27
N ILE A 28 -3.94 29.29 -14.18
CA ILE A 28 -5.20 28.60 -13.88
C ILE A 28 -6.33 29.62 -13.99
N LEU A 29 -7.32 29.35 -14.83
CA LEU A 29 -8.50 30.19 -15.02
C LEU A 29 -9.75 29.48 -14.50
N LYS A 30 -10.65 30.24 -13.87
CA LYS A 30 -11.97 29.74 -13.48
C LYS A 30 -12.90 29.78 -14.70
N LEU A 31 -13.61 28.68 -14.96
CA LEU A 31 -14.58 28.62 -16.05
C LEU A 31 -15.92 29.22 -15.62
N ARG A 32 -16.59 29.96 -16.52
CA ARG A 32 -17.99 30.37 -16.33
C ARG A 32 -18.90 29.14 -16.34
N ASP A 33 -20.03 29.21 -15.63
CA ASP A 33 -20.97 28.08 -15.43
C ASP A 33 -21.44 27.43 -16.74
N GLU A 34 -21.59 28.22 -17.81
CA GLU A 34 -21.97 27.70 -19.14
C GLU A 34 -20.89 26.81 -19.76
N LYS A 35 -19.61 27.17 -19.61
CA LYS A 35 -18.48 26.37 -20.11
C LYS A 35 -18.11 25.23 -19.17
N SER A 36 -18.28 25.40 -17.86
CA SER A 36 -17.98 24.35 -16.88
C SER A 36 -18.88 23.13 -17.07
N ASN A 37 -20.11 23.34 -17.52
CA ASN A 37 -21.12 22.32 -17.81
C ASN A 37 -21.19 21.93 -19.30
N ALA A 38 -20.28 22.40 -20.14
CA ALA A 38 -20.24 21.99 -21.55
C ALA A 38 -19.57 20.61 -21.71
N LYS A 39 -19.92 19.92 -22.81
CA LYS A 39 -19.24 18.72 -23.27
C LYS A 39 -17.88 19.09 -23.86
N VAL A 40 -16.81 18.41 -23.45
CA VAL A 40 -15.42 18.74 -23.83
C VAL A 40 -14.94 17.95 -25.05
N LEU A 41 -15.47 16.75 -25.24
CA LEU A 41 -15.13 15.88 -26.36
C LEU A 41 -16.38 15.68 -27.22
N THR A 42 -16.24 15.82 -28.52
CA THR A 42 -17.28 15.46 -29.49
C THR A 42 -17.43 13.93 -29.59
N ASP A 43 -18.55 13.46 -30.16
CA ASP A 43 -18.75 12.03 -30.39
C ASP A 43 -17.70 11.42 -31.32
N TYR A 44 -17.24 12.21 -32.29
CA TYR A 44 -16.17 11.82 -33.20
C TYR A 44 -14.84 11.63 -32.46
N GLU A 45 -14.43 12.58 -31.61
CA GLU A 45 -13.20 12.48 -30.83
C GLU A 45 -13.24 11.31 -29.85
N MET A 46 -14.39 11.07 -29.20
CA MET A 46 -14.55 9.90 -28.32
C MET A 46 -14.39 8.58 -29.07
N ARG A 47 -14.92 8.46 -30.29
CA ARG A 47 -14.75 7.26 -31.14
C ARG A 47 -13.30 7.08 -31.57
N LYS A 48 -12.66 8.13 -32.09
CA LYS A 48 -11.23 8.13 -32.49
C LYS A 48 -10.31 7.75 -31.34
N LEU A 49 -10.54 8.32 -30.15
CA LEU A 49 -9.78 7.99 -28.96
C LEU A 49 -10.00 6.53 -28.52
N THR A 50 -11.23 6.03 -28.64
CA THR A 50 -11.56 4.62 -28.33
C THR A 50 -10.85 3.66 -29.30
N GLU A 51 -10.79 3.98 -30.59
CA GLU A 51 -10.02 3.19 -31.57
C GLU A 51 -8.53 3.13 -31.23
N LEU A 52 -7.95 4.28 -30.84
CA LEU A 52 -6.56 4.34 -30.38
C LEU A 52 -6.35 3.50 -29.12
N ALA A 53 -7.25 3.59 -28.15
CA ALA A 53 -7.20 2.80 -26.91
C ALA A 53 -7.25 1.29 -27.20
N ILE A 54 -8.13 0.83 -28.09
CA ILE A 54 -8.24 -0.58 -28.51
C ILE A 54 -6.95 -1.03 -29.22
N LYS A 55 -6.37 -0.19 -30.10
CA LYS A 55 -5.10 -0.49 -30.76
C LYS A 55 -3.96 -0.65 -29.76
N LEU A 56 -3.89 0.25 -28.76
CA LEU A 56 -2.88 0.18 -27.70
C LEU A 56 -3.06 -1.06 -26.83
N GLU A 57 -4.27 -1.37 -26.39
CA GLU A 57 -4.57 -2.60 -25.64
C GLU A 57 -4.18 -3.86 -26.43
N LYS A 58 -4.53 -3.90 -27.72
CA LYS A 58 -4.18 -5.03 -28.60
C LYS A 58 -2.66 -5.16 -28.81
N HIS A 59 -1.96 -4.04 -28.96
CA HIS A 59 -0.51 -4.00 -29.15
C HIS A 59 0.23 -4.49 -27.89
N TYR A 60 -0.13 -3.94 -26.72
CA TYR A 60 0.52 -4.25 -25.45
C TYR A 60 -0.04 -5.49 -24.74
N LYS A 61 -1.13 -6.08 -25.25
CA LYS A 61 -1.81 -7.28 -24.71
C LYS A 61 -2.19 -7.15 -23.23
N LYS A 62 -2.36 -5.93 -22.74
CA LYS A 62 -2.76 -5.58 -21.38
C LYS A 62 -3.65 -4.33 -21.43
N PRO A 63 -4.58 -4.15 -20.49
CA PRO A 63 -5.31 -2.89 -20.35
C PRO A 63 -4.33 -1.72 -20.20
N GLN A 64 -4.60 -0.59 -20.87
CA GLN A 64 -3.71 0.58 -20.87
C GLN A 64 -4.38 1.79 -20.21
N ASP A 65 -3.63 2.46 -19.34
CA ASP A 65 -3.86 3.83 -18.90
C ASP A 65 -3.24 4.76 -19.96
N ILE A 66 -4.01 5.71 -20.48
CA ILE A 66 -3.62 6.59 -21.59
C ILE A 66 -3.81 8.06 -21.21
N GLU A 67 -2.80 8.86 -21.49
CA GLU A 67 -2.90 10.32 -21.52
C GLU A 67 -2.93 10.77 -22.98
N PHE A 68 -3.78 11.75 -23.27
CA PHE A 68 -3.92 12.27 -24.63
C PHE A 68 -4.08 13.78 -24.62
N ALA A 69 -3.68 14.39 -25.73
CA ALA A 69 -3.89 15.79 -26.04
C ALA A 69 -4.62 15.91 -27.38
N ILE A 70 -5.43 16.95 -27.53
CA ILE A 70 -6.08 17.29 -28.80
C ILE A 70 -5.52 18.63 -29.24
N GLU A 71 -4.92 18.66 -30.43
CA GLU A 71 -4.46 19.89 -31.08
C GLU A 71 -5.08 19.98 -32.47
N GLY A 72 -5.87 21.02 -32.71
CA GLY A 72 -6.66 21.13 -33.92
C GLY A 72 -7.67 19.98 -34.04
N ASN A 73 -7.48 19.12 -35.05
CA ASN A 73 -8.33 17.96 -35.32
C ASN A 73 -7.66 16.62 -34.96
N ASP A 74 -6.43 16.66 -34.47
CA ASP A 74 -5.60 15.48 -34.24
C ASP A 74 -5.56 15.13 -32.76
N ILE A 75 -5.65 13.83 -32.48
CA ILE A 75 -5.54 13.27 -31.14
C ILE A 75 -4.15 12.66 -31.01
N PHE A 76 -3.37 13.16 -30.06
CA PHE A 76 -2.03 12.70 -29.74
C PHE A 76 -2.06 11.91 -28.44
N ILE A 77 -1.50 10.70 -28.44
CA ILE A 77 -1.26 9.96 -27.19
C ILE A 77 0.04 10.46 -26.59
N THR A 78 -0.02 11.13 -25.45
CA THR A 78 1.13 11.70 -24.76
C THR A 78 1.82 10.70 -23.85
N GLN A 79 1.04 9.74 -23.31
CA GLN A 79 1.56 8.65 -22.48
C GLN A 79 0.67 7.42 -22.62
N THR A 80 1.26 6.22 -22.57
CA THR A 80 0.53 4.96 -22.40
C THR A 80 1.31 4.05 -21.47
N ARG A 81 0.61 3.40 -20.53
CA ARG A 81 1.21 2.44 -19.60
C ARG A 81 0.21 1.35 -19.20
N PRO A 82 0.65 0.13 -18.86
CA PRO A 82 -0.27 -0.91 -18.42
C PRO A 82 -1.00 -0.54 -17.14
N ILE A 83 -2.30 -0.84 -17.06
CA ILE A 83 -3.07 -0.73 -15.82
C ILE A 83 -2.66 -1.89 -14.91
N THR A 84 -1.82 -1.61 -13.92
CA THR A 84 -1.35 -2.61 -12.93
C THR A 84 -2.33 -2.82 -11.77
N THR A 85 -3.38 -2.00 -11.69
CA THR A 85 -4.40 -2.05 -10.64
C THR A 85 -5.64 -2.88 -11.01
N MET A 86 -5.72 -3.43 -12.23
CA MET A 86 -6.84 -4.25 -12.68
C MET A 86 -6.77 -5.71 -12.26
N GLU A 87 -5.66 -6.18 -11.66
CA GLU A 87 -5.64 -7.45 -10.92
C GLU A 87 -6.34 -7.29 -9.55
N LYS A 88 -7.55 -6.72 -9.55
CA LYS A 88 -8.44 -6.76 -8.41
C LYS A 88 -9.32 -8.00 -8.53
N ARG A 89 -8.96 -8.99 -7.70
CA ARG A 89 -9.89 -9.72 -6.83
C ARG A 89 -11.33 -9.80 -7.35
N ILE A 90 -11.60 -10.77 -8.21
CA ILE A 90 -12.95 -11.30 -8.34
C ILE A 90 -12.81 -12.81 -8.22
N ASP A 91 -12.89 -13.26 -6.97
CA ASP A 91 -13.53 -14.55 -6.71
C ASP A 91 -14.97 -14.36 -7.21
N GLU A 92 -15.38 -15.09 -8.26
CA GLU A 92 -16.72 -15.00 -8.87
C GLU A 92 -17.86 -15.20 -7.85
N SER A 93 -17.53 -15.67 -6.63
CA SER A 93 -18.46 -15.76 -5.51
C SER A 93 -18.85 -14.42 -4.84
N LEU A 94 -18.14 -13.32 -5.09
CA LEU A 94 -18.37 -12.02 -4.44
C LEU A 94 -19.32 -11.07 -5.19
N GLU A 95 -19.64 -11.33 -6.46
CA GLU A 95 -20.56 -10.47 -7.25
C GLU A 95 -22.01 -10.46 -6.73
N ASN A 96 -22.41 -11.42 -5.90
CA ASN A 96 -23.80 -11.61 -5.51
C ASN A 96 -24.23 -10.94 -4.19
N ARG A 97 -23.48 -9.98 -3.65
CA ARG A 97 -23.91 -9.21 -2.46
C ARG A 97 -24.17 -7.76 -2.82
N GLU A 98 -25.22 -7.51 -3.61
CA GLU A 98 -25.75 -6.16 -3.80
C GLU A 98 -26.30 -5.63 -2.46
N ILE A 99 -25.51 -4.78 -1.81
CA ILE A 99 -26.00 -3.96 -0.69
C ILE A 99 -26.97 -2.94 -1.28
N LYS A 100 -28.23 -2.98 -0.83
CA LYS A 100 -29.26 -2.07 -1.31
C LYS A 100 -28.99 -0.65 -0.81
N GLY A 101 -28.72 0.27 -1.73
CA GLY A 101 -28.59 1.69 -1.45
C GLY A 101 -27.54 2.38 -2.31
N THR A 102 -27.61 3.70 -2.41
CA THR A 102 -26.56 4.49 -3.07
C THR A 102 -25.39 4.69 -2.10
N PRO A 103 -24.14 4.41 -2.50
CA PRO A 103 -22.99 4.66 -1.64
C PRO A 103 -22.89 6.17 -1.36
N ILE A 104 -22.77 6.54 -0.09
CA ILE A 104 -22.65 7.93 0.37
C ILE A 104 -21.20 8.40 0.43
N LEU A 105 -20.25 7.46 0.54
CA LEU A 105 -18.82 7.72 0.51
C LEU A 105 -18.08 6.47 0.04
N THR A 106 -16.90 6.66 -0.55
CA THR A 106 -16.05 5.58 -1.05
C THR A 106 -14.60 5.78 -0.65
N GLY A 107 -13.87 4.69 -0.51
CA GLY A 107 -12.42 4.69 -0.27
C GLY A 107 -11.78 3.40 -0.74
N LEU A 108 -10.54 3.16 -0.32
CA LEU A 108 -9.82 1.92 -0.60
C LEU A 108 -10.33 0.81 0.32
N ALA A 109 -10.79 -0.29 -0.28
CA ALA A 109 -11.15 -1.53 0.41
C ALA A 109 -9.92 -2.11 1.15
N ALA A 110 -9.81 -1.81 2.44
CA ALA A 110 -8.63 -2.14 3.22
C ALA A 110 -8.75 -3.54 3.83
N SER A 111 -9.84 -3.84 4.52
CA SER A 111 -10.07 -5.14 5.17
C SER A 111 -11.47 -5.65 4.83
N PRO A 112 -11.60 -6.91 4.36
CA PRO A 112 -12.85 -7.44 3.85
C PRO A 112 -13.88 -7.71 4.95
N GLY A 113 -15.15 -7.50 4.63
CA GLY A 113 -16.29 -7.75 5.50
C GLY A 113 -17.32 -6.61 5.42
N ILE A 114 -18.47 -6.82 6.03
CA ILE A 114 -19.57 -5.85 6.12
C ILE A 114 -19.89 -5.68 7.59
N ALA A 115 -20.02 -4.45 8.05
CA ALA A 115 -20.53 -4.17 9.39
C ALA A 115 -21.28 -2.85 9.45
N SER A 116 -22.30 -2.80 10.31
CA SER A 116 -23.10 -1.61 10.56
C SER A 116 -23.00 -1.15 12.01
N GLY A 117 -22.97 0.16 12.23
CA GLY A 117 -22.83 0.72 13.57
C GLY A 117 -22.93 2.23 13.60
N LYS A 118 -22.91 2.80 14.81
CA LYS A 118 -22.94 4.25 14.99
C LYS A 118 -21.54 4.82 14.81
N VAL A 119 -21.42 5.88 14.03
CA VAL A 119 -20.18 6.61 13.82
C VAL A 119 -19.70 7.21 15.15
N LYS A 120 -18.42 7.01 15.44
CA LYS A 120 -17.66 7.71 16.47
C LYS A 120 -16.44 8.35 15.86
N ILE A 121 -16.42 9.67 15.82
CA ILE A 121 -15.33 10.45 15.24
C ILE A 121 -14.26 10.66 16.30
N VAL A 122 -13.05 10.19 16.00
CA VAL A 122 -11.88 10.29 16.86
C VAL A 122 -10.88 11.24 16.22
N HIS A 123 -10.69 12.42 16.81
CA HIS A 123 -9.69 13.39 16.36
C HIS A 123 -8.39 13.26 17.12
N ASN A 124 -8.45 12.84 18.37
CA ASN A 124 -7.30 12.69 19.24
C ASN A 124 -7.49 11.52 20.22
N LEU A 125 -6.43 11.17 20.93
CA LEU A 125 -6.39 9.98 21.80
C LEU A 125 -7.37 10.05 22.99
N LYS A 126 -7.81 11.25 23.40
CA LYS A 126 -8.82 11.40 24.46
C LYS A 126 -10.21 10.96 23.97
N ASP A 127 -10.46 11.06 22.67
CA ASP A 127 -11.72 10.65 22.06
C ASP A 127 -11.88 9.12 22.02
N LEU A 128 -10.81 8.35 22.24
CA LEU A 128 -10.87 6.88 22.22
C LEU A 128 -11.87 6.30 23.22
N GLN A 129 -12.12 6.99 24.33
CA GLN A 129 -13.10 6.56 25.34
C GLN A 129 -14.55 6.66 24.85
N LYS A 130 -14.81 7.42 23.77
CA LYS A 130 -16.16 7.57 23.19
C LYS A 130 -16.63 6.32 22.44
N VAL A 131 -15.69 5.48 22.02
CA VAL A 131 -15.94 4.32 21.15
C VAL A 131 -16.36 3.12 21.98
N ASN A 132 -17.58 2.64 21.77
CA ASN A 132 -18.12 1.46 22.42
C ASN A 132 -18.07 0.24 21.50
N VAL A 133 -18.33 -0.93 22.07
CA VAL A 133 -18.41 -2.16 21.30
C VAL A 133 -19.54 -2.06 20.27
N GLY A 134 -19.21 -2.29 19.00
CA GLY A 134 -20.17 -2.21 17.90
C GLY A 134 -20.27 -0.84 17.20
N ASP A 135 -19.54 0.17 17.67
CA ASP A 135 -19.45 1.47 17.00
C ASP A 135 -18.54 1.39 15.75
N ILE A 136 -18.70 2.33 14.82
CA ILE A 136 -17.80 2.50 13.67
C ILE A 136 -16.81 3.60 13.99
N LEU A 137 -15.54 3.24 14.08
CA LEU A 137 -14.45 4.17 14.33
C LEU A 137 -14.15 4.96 13.05
N VAL A 138 -14.38 6.27 13.09
CA VAL A 138 -14.03 7.19 12.00
C VAL A 138 -12.91 8.11 12.49
N THR A 139 -11.79 8.16 11.78
CA THR A 139 -10.66 9.01 12.16
C THR A 139 -9.87 9.48 10.95
N LYS A 140 -8.97 10.46 11.13
CA LYS A 140 -8.09 10.92 10.05
C LYS A 140 -7.09 9.83 9.66
N MET A 141 -6.42 9.27 10.66
CA MET A 141 -5.47 8.17 10.52
C MET A 141 -5.40 7.40 11.85
N THR A 142 -5.26 6.08 11.80
CA THR A 142 -5.03 5.28 13.02
C THR A 142 -3.55 5.22 13.36
N ASN A 143 -3.24 5.07 14.64
CA ASN A 143 -1.91 4.73 15.13
C ASN A 143 -1.97 3.52 16.10
N PRO A 144 -0.81 2.97 16.52
CA PRO A 144 -0.77 1.80 17.40
C PRO A 144 -1.48 1.96 18.74
N ASP A 145 -1.54 3.17 19.31
CA ASP A 145 -2.32 3.45 20.53
C ASP A 145 -3.83 3.15 20.38
N MET A 146 -4.33 3.08 19.15
CA MET A 146 -5.74 2.84 18.87
C MET A 146 -6.12 1.36 18.83
N VAL A 147 -5.17 0.42 18.88
CA VAL A 147 -5.40 -1.03 18.71
C VAL A 147 -6.55 -1.55 19.60
N VAL A 148 -6.57 -1.16 20.87
CA VAL A 148 -7.62 -1.58 21.83
C VAL A 148 -9.00 -1.03 21.43
N THR A 149 -9.04 0.19 20.91
CA THR A 149 -10.28 0.82 20.42
C THR A 149 -10.72 0.21 19.10
N MET A 150 -9.76 -0.13 18.22
CA MET A 150 -10.02 -0.82 16.96
C MET A 150 -10.70 -2.18 17.23
N GLN A 151 -10.22 -2.96 18.21
CA GLN A 151 -10.83 -4.24 18.61
C GLN A 151 -12.32 -4.14 19.01
N LYS A 152 -12.73 -3.01 19.62
CA LYS A 152 -14.13 -2.77 20.01
C LYS A 152 -15.02 -2.41 18.81
N SER A 153 -14.42 -1.89 17.75
CA SER A 153 -15.15 -1.30 16.63
C SER A 153 -15.75 -2.38 15.72
N ALA A 154 -16.96 -2.14 15.23
CA ALA A 154 -17.60 -2.99 14.22
C ALA A 154 -16.94 -2.84 12.84
N ALA A 155 -16.52 -1.61 12.51
CA ALA A 155 -15.77 -1.28 11.30
C ALA A 155 -14.87 -0.07 11.54
N ILE A 156 -13.91 0.15 10.63
CA ILE A 156 -12.95 1.25 10.70
C ILE A 156 -12.96 2.03 9.39
N VAL A 157 -13.08 3.35 9.48
CA VAL A 157 -13.02 4.26 8.34
C VAL A 157 -11.96 5.32 8.59
N THR A 158 -11.04 5.50 7.65
CA THR A 158 -10.03 6.56 7.74
C THR A 158 -9.99 7.48 6.53
N ASP A 159 -9.82 8.79 6.77
CA ASP A 159 -9.62 9.76 5.69
C ASP A 159 -8.34 9.50 4.92
N GLU A 160 -7.29 9.05 5.62
CA GLU A 160 -5.95 8.89 5.09
C GLU A 160 -5.47 7.45 5.23
N GLY A 161 -4.43 7.12 4.48
CA GLY A 161 -3.79 5.81 4.49
C GLY A 161 -4.07 5.00 3.22
N GLY A 162 -3.08 4.18 2.85
CA GLY A 162 -3.18 3.21 1.75
C GLY A 162 -3.43 1.79 2.25
N LEU A 163 -3.38 0.82 1.33
CA LEU A 163 -3.55 -0.61 1.64
C LEU A 163 -2.48 -1.19 2.59
N THR A 164 -1.37 -0.47 2.77
CA THR A 164 -0.26 -0.80 3.66
C THR A 164 -0.23 0.07 4.94
N ALA A 165 -1.23 0.95 5.14
CA ALA A 165 -1.33 1.77 6.34
C ALA A 165 -1.67 0.93 7.58
N HIS A 166 -1.43 1.51 8.77
CA HIS A 166 -1.71 0.88 10.05
C HIS A 166 -3.15 0.33 10.14
N ALA A 167 -4.15 1.16 9.79
CA ALA A 167 -5.56 0.76 9.77
C ALA A 167 -5.79 -0.49 8.91
N SER A 168 -5.19 -0.55 7.73
CA SER A 168 -5.34 -1.67 6.78
C SER A 168 -4.75 -2.97 7.32
N ILE A 169 -3.54 -2.91 7.88
CA ILE A 169 -2.81 -4.08 8.37
C ILE A 169 -3.55 -4.68 9.57
N VAL A 170 -3.77 -3.86 10.59
CA VAL A 170 -4.37 -4.29 11.87
C VAL A 170 -5.81 -4.77 11.67
N SER A 171 -6.59 -4.09 10.82
CA SER A 171 -7.97 -4.52 10.56
C SER A 171 -8.05 -5.89 9.88
N ARG A 172 -7.13 -6.23 8.97
CA ARG A 172 -7.09 -7.55 8.30
C ARG A 172 -6.79 -8.66 9.30
N GLU A 173 -5.81 -8.43 10.17
CA GLU A 173 -5.42 -9.37 11.23
C GLU A 173 -6.59 -9.63 12.20
N MET A 174 -7.28 -8.56 12.60
CA MET A 174 -8.46 -8.63 13.47
C MET A 174 -9.72 -9.16 12.75
N GLY A 175 -9.74 -9.17 11.42
CA GLY A 175 -10.93 -9.48 10.62
C GLY A 175 -12.05 -8.46 10.81
N ILE A 176 -11.69 -7.19 11.04
CA ILE A 176 -12.61 -6.06 11.15
C ILE A 176 -12.71 -5.40 9.77
N PRO A 177 -13.92 -5.17 9.22
CA PRO A 177 -14.11 -4.43 7.98
C PRO A 177 -13.46 -3.05 8.05
N ALA A 178 -12.71 -2.68 7.01
CA ALA A 178 -12.07 -1.37 6.99
C ALA A 178 -12.01 -0.75 5.60
N ILE A 179 -12.20 0.57 5.56
CA ILE A 179 -12.04 1.42 4.38
C ILE A 179 -11.09 2.56 4.75
N VAL A 180 -10.06 2.78 3.94
CA VAL A 180 -9.06 3.82 4.19
C VAL A 180 -8.97 4.78 3.00
N GLY A 181 -8.44 5.97 3.21
CA GLY A 181 -8.27 6.93 2.13
C GLY A 181 -9.59 7.51 1.62
N THR A 182 -10.60 7.67 2.49
CA THR A 182 -11.88 8.29 2.13
C THR A 182 -11.80 9.80 1.95
N GLN A 183 -10.66 10.41 2.31
CA GLN A 183 -10.33 11.84 2.25
C GLN A 183 -11.12 12.73 3.21
N ASN A 184 -12.42 12.51 3.38
CA ASN A 184 -13.31 13.43 4.10
C ASN A 184 -14.40 12.75 4.96
N ALA A 185 -14.24 11.49 5.37
CA ALA A 185 -15.19 10.82 6.26
C ALA A 185 -15.34 11.54 7.61
N THR A 186 -14.26 12.08 8.18
CA THR A 186 -14.32 12.82 9.46
C THR A 186 -15.10 14.14 9.39
N THR A 187 -15.28 14.69 8.18
CA THR A 187 -16.03 15.94 7.97
C THR A 187 -17.42 15.70 7.39
N GLN A 188 -17.63 14.59 6.68
CA GLN A 188 -18.91 14.23 6.09
C GLN A 188 -19.89 13.61 7.10
N PHE A 189 -19.39 12.80 8.04
CA PHE A 189 -20.22 12.15 9.04
C PHE A 189 -20.31 12.95 10.34
N LYS A 190 -21.29 12.60 11.18
CA LYS A 190 -21.47 13.12 12.54
C LYS A 190 -21.49 11.98 13.54
N ASP A 191 -21.08 12.28 14.78
CA ASP A 191 -21.19 11.34 15.89
C ASP A 191 -22.63 10.84 16.04
N GLY A 192 -22.79 9.51 16.05
CA GLY A 192 -24.09 8.84 16.17
C GLY A 192 -24.76 8.47 14.85
N ASP A 193 -24.25 8.92 13.70
CA ASP A 193 -24.76 8.52 12.39
C ASP A 193 -24.70 6.99 12.26
N LEU A 194 -25.81 6.37 11.86
CA LEU A 194 -25.82 4.94 11.58
C LEU A 194 -25.35 4.73 10.13
N ILE A 195 -24.27 3.98 9.93
CA ILE A 195 -23.76 3.66 8.60
C ILE A 195 -23.46 2.16 8.46
N THR A 196 -23.41 1.69 7.21
CA THR A 196 -22.93 0.36 6.83
C THR A 196 -21.62 0.50 6.07
N VAL A 197 -20.58 -0.22 6.48
CA VAL A 197 -19.26 -0.23 5.86
C VAL A 197 -19.08 -1.54 5.11
N ASP A 198 -18.89 -1.47 3.79
CA ASP A 198 -18.52 -2.59 2.94
C ASP A 198 -17.02 -2.56 2.63
N GLY A 199 -16.27 -3.28 3.45
CA GLY A 199 -14.83 -3.46 3.31
C GLY A 199 -14.41 -4.36 2.14
N PHE A 200 -15.34 -5.04 1.45
CA PHE A 200 -15.03 -5.75 0.21
C PHE A 200 -14.90 -4.78 -0.96
N SER A 201 -15.89 -3.91 -1.15
CA SER A 201 -15.94 -2.99 -2.30
C SER A 201 -15.39 -1.58 -2.01
N GLY A 202 -15.17 -1.23 -0.74
CA GLY A 202 -14.71 0.11 -0.35
C GLY A 202 -15.82 1.15 -0.36
N LYS A 203 -17.08 0.73 -0.15
CA LYS A 203 -18.26 1.58 -0.18
C LYS A 203 -18.89 1.73 1.20
N ILE A 204 -19.40 2.93 1.50
CA ILE A 204 -20.13 3.24 2.74
C ILE A 204 -21.56 3.63 2.38
N TYR A 205 -22.54 3.14 3.15
CA TYR A 205 -23.97 3.38 2.94
C TYR A 205 -24.60 3.97 4.20
N SER A 206 -25.68 4.75 4.04
CA SER A 206 -26.43 5.32 5.15
C SER A 206 -27.36 4.28 5.77
N GLY A 207 -27.46 4.25 7.10
CA GLY A 207 -28.28 3.31 7.85
C GLY A 207 -27.68 1.90 7.91
N LYS A 208 -28.50 0.94 8.39
CA LYS A 208 -28.19 -0.48 8.38
C LYS A 208 -28.79 -1.11 7.12
N THR A 209 -27.96 -1.28 6.09
CA THR A 209 -28.38 -1.69 4.73
C THR A 209 -28.01 -3.13 4.39
N ALA A 210 -27.21 -3.78 5.24
CA ALA A 210 -26.81 -5.16 5.10
C ALA A 210 -26.60 -5.82 6.47
N GLU A 211 -26.59 -7.16 6.49
CA GLU A 211 -26.20 -7.92 7.67
C GLU A 211 -24.68 -7.94 7.82
N ASP A 212 -24.23 -7.89 9.07
CA ASP A 212 -22.82 -7.94 9.40
C ASP A 212 -22.24 -9.28 8.93
N THR A 213 -21.22 -9.23 8.08
CA THR A 213 -20.58 -10.42 7.53
C THR A 213 -19.08 -10.29 7.61
N LYS A 214 -18.41 -11.25 8.27
CA LYS A 214 -16.94 -11.32 8.29
C LYS A 214 -16.46 -12.25 7.18
N LYS A 215 -15.25 -12.00 6.66
CA LYS A 215 -14.60 -12.96 5.76
C LYS A 215 -14.30 -14.26 6.52
N GLU A 216 -14.85 -15.35 6.01
CA GLU A 216 -14.65 -16.69 6.56
C GLU A 216 -13.19 -17.14 6.37
N ILE A 217 -12.66 -17.85 7.36
CA ILE A 217 -11.34 -18.45 7.29
C ILE A 217 -11.49 -19.86 6.72
N LEU A 218 -10.89 -20.09 5.57
CA LEU A 218 -10.93 -21.37 4.89
C LEU A 218 -9.70 -22.22 5.25
N PRO A 219 -9.86 -23.55 5.36
CA PRO A 219 -8.73 -24.44 5.63
C PRO A 219 -7.79 -24.51 4.42
N VAL A 220 -6.50 -24.48 4.70
CA VAL A 220 -5.43 -24.69 3.72
C VAL A 220 -5.31 -26.18 3.46
N THR A 221 -5.48 -26.56 2.20
CA THR A 221 -5.49 -27.97 1.76
C THR A 221 -4.40 -28.29 0.74
N ALA A 222 -3.90 -27.27 0.03
CA ALA A 222 -2.81 -27.41 -0.91
C ALA A 222 -1.52 -27.87 -0.21
N LYS A 223 -0.80 -28.81 -0.83
CA LYS A 223 0.49 -29.29 -0.35
C LYS A 223 1.60 -28.64 -1.15
N THR A 224 2.35 -27.75 -0.53
CA THR A 224 3.41 -26.96 -1.16
C THR A 224 4.78 -27.28 -0.57
N LYS A 225 5.85 -27.06 -1.34
CA LYS A 225 7.24 -27.13 -0.87
C LYS A 225 7.58 -25.90 -0.04
N THR A 226 7.24 -24.71 -0.54
CA THR A 226 7.28 -23.45 0.23
C THR A 226 6.14 -23.46 1.24
N LYS A 227 6.46 -23.45 2.52
CA LYS A 227 5.48 -23.59 3.60
C LYS A 227 4.69 -22.29 3.79
N VAL A 228 3.40 -22.40 4.06
CA VAL A 228 2.59 -21.25 4.49
C VAL A 228 2.50 -21.25 6.02
N LYS A 229 2.81 -20.11 6.64
CA LYS A 229 2.62 -19.84 8.07
C LYS A 229 1.58 -18.74 8.24
N VAL A 230 1.00 -18.64 9.44
CA VAL A 230 0.07 -17.53 9.75
C VAL A 230 0.75 -16.45 10.59
N ILE A 231 0.20 -15.24 10.53
CA ILE A 231 0.52 -14.12 11.42
C ILE A 231 -0.59 -14.03 12.47
N VAL A 232 -0.21 -14.00 13.75
CA VAL A 232 -1.14 -13.91 14.89
C VAL A 232 -0.49 -13.08 15.98
N ASP A 233 -0.99 -11.87 16.22
CA ASP A 233 -0.39 -10.95 17.20
C ASP A 233 -1.15 -10.87 18.52
N LEU A 234 -2.43 -11.26 18.52
CA LEU A 234 -3.33 -11.07 19.65
C LEU A 234 -4.08 -12.37 19.99
N PRO A 235 -4.24 -12.69 21.29
CA PRO A 235 -4.87 -13.94 21.75
C PRO A 235 -6.27 -14.18 21.19
N ASN A 236 -7.10 -13.13 21.15
CA ASN A 236 -8.50 -13.22 20.73
C ASN A 236 -8.69 -13.68 19.28
N PHE A 237 -7.64 -13.60 18.44
CA PHE A 237 -7.70 -14.01 17.03
C PHE A 237 -7.03 -15.36 16.77
N ALA A 238 -6.41 -15.99 17.78
CA ALA A 238 -5.74 -17.28 17.63
C ALA A 238 -6.69 -18.39 17.17
N SER A 239 -7.86 -18.52 17.82
CA SER A 239 -8.87 -19.52 17.46
C SER A 239 -9.42 -19.32 16.05
N ARG A 240 -9.56 -18.07 15.59
CA ARG A 240 -9.96 -17.73 14.22
C ARG A 240 -8.88 -18.14 13.23
N ALA A 241 -7.61 -17.82 13.50
CA ALA A 241 -6.50 -18.18 12.63
C ALA A 241 -6.28 -19.70 12.53
N ALA A 242 -6.53 -20.44 13.62
CA ALA A 242 -6.43 -21.90 13.67
C ALA A 242 -7.38 -22.62 12.69
N LYS A 243 -8.48 -21.98 12.26
CA LYS A 243 -9.39 -22.51 11.24
C LYS A 243 -8.71 -22.73 9.88
N THR A 244 -7.56 -22.11 9.63
CA THR A 244 -6.74 -22.39 8.44
C THR A 244 -6.18 -23.82 8.44
N GLY A 245 -6.11 -24.49 9.59
CA GLY A 245 -5.41 -25.78 9.72
C GLY A 245 -3.87 -25.68 9.72
N ILE A 246 -3.31 -24.47 9.61
CA ILE A 246 -1.87 -24.23 9.75
C ILE A 246 -1.53 -24.25 11.24
N SER A 247 -0.59 -25.11 11.66
CA SER A 247 -0.16 -25.21 13.06
C SER A 247 1.05 -24.35 13.42
N LYS A 248 1.55 -23.52 12.49
CA LYS A 248 2.76 -22.71 12.68
C LYS A 248 2.52 -21.23 12.47
N ILE A 249 2.99 -20.42 13.42
CA ILE A 249 2.98 -18.96 13.35
C ILE A 249 4.38 -18.47 12.98
N GLY A 250 4.47 -17.68 11.90
CA GLY A 250 5.74 -17.12 11.42
C GLY A 250 6.01 -15.70 11.93
N LEU A 251 5.02 -15.05 12.53
CA LEU A 251 5.19 -13.77 13.21
C LEU A 251 4.10 -13.57 14.28
N THR A 252 4.55 -13.25 15.49
CA THR A 252 3.74 -12.67 16.57
C THR A 252 4.44 -11.45 17.11
N ARG A 253 3.77 -10.31 17.01
CA ARG A 253 4.16 -9.03 17.58
C ARG A 253 3.56 -8.90 18.99
N ILE A 254 4.39 -8.57 19.97
CA ILE A 254 3.96 -8.54 21.38
C ILE A 254 3.39 -7.17 21.80
N GLU A 255 3.54 -6.14 20.97
CA GLU A 255 3.14 -4.77 21.27
C GLU A 255 1.64 -4.66 21.56
N GLY A 256 0.81 -5.45 20.87
CA GLY A 256 -0.62 -5.52 21.15
C GLY A 256 -0.93 -6.10 22.53
N ILE A 257 -0.24 -7.17 22.93
CA ILE A 257 -0.36 -7.79 24.27
C ILE A 257 0.08 -6.80 25.36
N ILE A 258 1.17 -6.06 25.11
CA ILE A 258 1.66 -5.01 26.01
C ILE A 258 0.60 -3.91 26.14
N ALA A 259 0.06 -3.43 25.03
CA ALA A 259 -0.90 -2.34 25.00
C ALA A 259 -2.23 -2.69 25.70
N GLU A 260 -2.69 -3.95 25.63
CA GLU A 260 -3.88 -4.42 26.36
C GLU A 260 -3.74 -4.27 27.89
N SER A 261 -2.50 -4.27 28.42
CA SER A 261 -2.25 -4.00 29.84
C SER A 261 -2.42 -2.54 30.25
N GLY A 262 -2.44 -1.62 29.28
CA GLY A 262 -2.46 -0.17 29.51
C GLY A 262 -1.15 0.42 30.03
N LYS A 263 -0.07 -0.38 30.15
CA LYS A 263 1.20 0.01 30.77
C LYS A 263 2.40 -0.29 29.87
N HIS A 264 3.33 0.65 29.80
CA HIS A 264 4.57 0.48 29.05
C HIS A 264 5.55 -0.43 29.81
N PRO A 265 6.44 -1.21 29.15
CA PRO A 265 7.42 -2.06 29.85
C PRO A 265 8.28 -1.31 30.88
N GLU A 266 8.61 -0.05 30.60
CA GLU A 266 9.33 0.82 31.55
C GLU A 266 8.59 1.08 32.86
N PHE A 267 7.25 1.10 32.85
CA PHE A 267 6.47 1.23 34.08
C PHE A 267 6.80 0.10 35.04
N PHE A 268 6.77 -1.14 34.54
CA PHE A 268 7.04 -2.32 35.34
C PHE A 268 8.49 -2.34 35.82
N LEU A 269 9.44 -1.90 35.00
CA LEU A 269 10.83 -1.76 35.41
C LEU A 269 10.99 -0.72 36.55
N LYS A 270 10.47 0.49 36.36
CA LYS A 270 10.58 1.60 37.33
C LYS A 270 9.87 1.30 38.66
N GLN A 271 8.76 0.57 38.61
CA GLN A 271 7.99 0.17 39.80
C GLN A 271 8.49 -1.13 40.44
N ASN A 272 9.58 -1.73 39.93
CA ASN A 272 10.12 -3.02 40.38
C ASN A 272 9.08 -4.17 40.31
N LYS A 273 8.24 -4.15 39.28
CA LYS A 273 7.13 -5.08 39.00
C LYS A 273 7.36 -5.92 37.75
N ILE A 274 8.61 -6.24 37.44
CA ILE A 274 8.95 -6.92 36.17
C ILE A 274 8.32 -8.32 36.05
N LYS A 275 8.01 -8.98 37.17
CA LYS A 275 7.27 -10.25 37.17
C LYS A 275 5.81 -10.10 36.70
N GLU A 276 5.18 -8.94 36.94
CA GLU A 276 3.84 -8.66 36.40
C GLU A 276 3.90 -8.53 34.88
N TYR A 277 4.95 -7.90 34.34
CA TYR A 277 5.20 -7.83 32.89
C TYR A 277 5.44 -9.20 32.28
N GLU A 278 6.29 -10.03 32.89
CA GLU A 278 6.50 -11.42 32.46
C GLU A 278 5.17 -12.19 32.40
N GLU A 279 4.30 -12.04 33.40
CA GLU A 279 3.01 -12.73 33.45
C GLU A 279 2.04 -12.27 32.36
N ILE A 280 2.06 -10.98 32.01
CA ILE A 280 1.26 -10.43 30.89
C ILE A 280 1.68 -11.08 29.57
N ILE A 281 2.98 -11.10 29.28
CA ILE A 281 3.52 -11.71 28.06
C ILE A 281 3.24 -13.21 28.05
N PHE A 282 3.46 -13.90 29.17
CA PHE A 282 3.21 -15.34 29.29
C PHE A 282 1.75 -15.68 28.97
N LYS A 283 0.77 -15.00 29.60
CA LYS A 283 -0.65 -15.26 29.36
C LYS A 283 -1.06 -15.00 27.92
N GLY A 284 -0.58 -13.90 27.34
CA GLY A 284 -0.87 -13.55 25.96
C GLY A 284 -0.36 -14.62 24.99
N ILE A 285 0.93 -14.97 25.08
CA ILE A 285 1.54 -15.95 24.19
C ILE A 285 1.04 -17.38 24.45
N ASN A 286 0.80 -17.76 25.71
CA ASN A 286 0.28 -19.08 26.05
C ASN A 286 -1.11 -19.30 25.44
N THR A 287 -2.00 -18.31 25.54
CA THR A 287 -3.35 -18.38 24.93
C THR A 287 -3.26 -18.56 23.42
N ILE A 288 -2.31 -17.91 22.75
CA ILE A 288 -2.09 -18.12 21.31
C ILE A 288 -1.64 -19.58 21.09
N MET A 289 -0.67 -20.07 21.86
CA MET A 289 -0.06 -21.39 21.69
C MET A 289 -0.97 -22.58 22.02
N GLU A 290 -2.13 -22.37 22.65
CA GLU A 290 -3.16 -23.41 22.80
C GLU A 290 -3.64 -23.96 21.44
N HIS A 291 -3.53 -23.15 20.38
CA HIS A 291 -3.99 -23.50 19.03
C HIS A 291 -2.88 -23.86 18.03
N PHE A 292 -1.60 -23.67 18.38
CA PHE A 292 -0.46 -23.79 17.45
C PHE A 292 0.72 -24.54 18.08
N ASP A 293 1.54 -25.18 17.26
CA ASP A 293 2.68 -26.00 17.72
C ASP A 293 4.01 -25.26 17.67
N GLU A 294 4.14 -24.27 16.77
CA GLU A 294 5.33 -23.43 16.63
C GLU A 294 4.92 -21.95 16.53
N ILE A 295 5.65 -21.09 17.25
CA ILE A 295 5.48 -19.63 17.20
C ILE A 295 6.82 -18.92 17.10
N TRP A 296 6.90 -17.95 16.19
CA TRP A 296 8.00 -17.00 16.12
C TRP A 296 7.56 -15.66 16.69
N VAL A 297 8.11 -15.30 17.85
CA VAL A 297 7.76 -14.09 18.58
C VAL A 297 8.83 -13.03 18.33
N ARG A 298 8.41 -11.89 17.77
CA ARG A 298 9.26 -10.72 17.64
C ARG A 298 9.33 -10.01 18.99
N THR A 299 10.54 -9.76 19.49
CA THR A 299 10.72 -8.97 20.72
C THR A 299 10.17 -7.56 20.53
N SER A 300 9.90 -6.85 21.62
CA SER A 300 9.29 -5.52 21.58
C SER A 300 10.04 -4.57 20.65
N ASP A 301 9.33 -3.93 19.73
CA ASP A 301 9.83 -2.98 18.74
C ASP A 301 9.09 -1.63 18.82
N ILE A 302 8.60 -1.28 20.02
CA ILE A 302 7.88 -0.03 20.30
C ILE A 302 8.79 1.17 20.01
N ARG A 303 8.36 2.04 19.10
CA ARG A 303 9.04 3.32 18.82
C ARG A 303 8.59 4.42 19.78
N SER A 304 9.38 5.50 19.88
CA SER A 304 9.07 6.65 20.74
C SER A 304 7.79 7.41 20.34
N ASP A 305 7.34 7.28 19.09
CA ASP A 305 6.07 7.83 18.59
C ASP A 305 4.86 6.90 18.79
N GLU A 306 5.06 5.68 19.26
CA GLU A 306 4.02 4.67 19.42
C GLU A 306 3.74 4.39 20.89
N PHE A 307 2.48 4.11 21.24
CA PHE A 307 2.10 3.69 22.59
C PHE A 307 2.43 4.73 23.68
N ASN A 308 2.52 6.00 23.30
CA ASN A 308 2.92 7.09 24.18
C ASN A 308 1.89 7.37 25.30
N ASN A 309 0.67 6.86 25.18
CA ASN A 309 -0.36 7.00 26.21
C ASN A 309 -0.32 5.90 27.27
N LEU A 310 0.42 4.82 27.03
CA LEU A 310 0.58 3.80 28.04
C LEU A 310 1.19 4.42 29.30
N GLU A 311 0.68 3.99 30.45
CA GLU A 311 1.19 4.45 31.72
C GLU A 311 2.70 4.10 31.81
N GLY A 312 3.52 5.09 32.16
CA GLY A 312 4.98 4.97 32.24
C GLY A 312 5.74 4.98 30.90
N ALA A 313 5.08 5.21 29.76
CA ALA A 313 5.76 5.41 28.48
C ALA A 313 6.63 6.68 28.50
N PRO A 314 7.81 6.67 27.85
CA PRO A 314 8.60 7.88 27.60
C PRO A 314 7.77 8.96 26.91
N LYS A 315 7.99 10.22 27.27
CA LYS A 315 7.29 11.38 26.66
C LYS A 315 8.13 12.11 25.62
N GLU A 316 9.42 11.80 25.57
CA GLU A 316 10.32 12.35 24.57
C GLU A 316 10.06 11.64 23.24
N ILE A 317 9.77 12.43 22.20
CA ILE A 317 9.62 11.95 20.83
C ILE A 317 10.92 12.26 20.11
N GLU A 318 11.52 11.23 19.52
CA GLU A 318 12.74 11.38 18.72
C GLU A 318 12.44 12.14 17.42
N ALA A 319 13.44 12.84 16.88
CA ALA A 319 13.28 13.55 15.61
C ALA A 319 12.93 12.59 14.44
N ASN A 320 13.47 11.36 14.48
CA ASN A 320 13.18 10.30 13.51
C ASN A 320 12.96 8.98 14.27
N PRO A 321 11.74 8.74 14.79
CA PRO A 321 11.43 7.56 15.60
C PRO A 321 11.73 6.24 14.90
N MET A 322 11.52 6.18 13.57
CA MET A 322 11.85 5.02 12.73
C MET A 322 13.32 4.61 12.80
N LEU A 323 14.24 5.57 13.00
CA LEU A 323 15.68 5.29 13.10
C LEU A 323 16.17 5.22 14.54
N GLY A 324 15.25 5.34 15.51
CA GLY A 324 15.53 5.70 16.88
C GLY A 324 15.86 4.53 17.81
N PHE A 325 15.57 4.76 19.09
CA PHE A 325 15.87 3.87 20.21
C PHE A 325 14.75 2.83 20.45
N HIS A 326 14.62 1.89 19.51
CA HIS A 326 13.65 0.79 19.58
C HIS A 326 14.27 -0.55 19.15
N GLY A 327 13.45 -1.60 19.11
CA GLY A 327 13.87 -2.95 18.74
C GLY A 327 15.00 -3.49 19.61
N ILE A 328 15.94 -4.22 19.00
CA ILE A 328 17.04 -4.83 19.76
C ILE A 328 17.93 -3.82 20.50
N ARG A 329 18.03 -2.60 19.97
CA ARG A 329 18.81 -1.50 20.56
C ARG A 329 18.26 -1.11 21.92
N TYR A 330 16.94 -0.97 22.00
CA TYR A 330 16.23 -0.74 23.26
C TYR A 330 16.37 -1.94 24.19
N SER A 331 16.10 -3.15 23.68
CA SER A 331 16.07 -4.37 24.48
C SER A 331 17.42 -4.68 25.16
N LEU A 332 18.55 -4.50 24.45
CA LEU A 332 19.89 -4.74 25.01
C LEU A 332 20.31 -3.69 26.04
N LYS A 333 19.79 -2.47 25.94
CA LYS A 333 19.99 -1.43 26.96
C LYS A 333 19.08 -1.59 28.18
N ASN A 334 17.99 -2.35 28.04
CA ASN A 334 17.04 -2.66 29.10
C ASN A 334 16.95 -4.18 29.36
N PRO A 335 18.04 -4.83 29.79
CA PRO A 335 18.15 -6.29 29.81
C PRO A 335 17.14 -6.97 30.75
N GLU A 336 16.66 -6.31 31.79
CA GLU A 336 15.64 -6.90 32.68
C GLU A 336 14.27 -7.01 32.03
N ILE A 337 13.91 -6.06 31.14
CA ILE A 337 12.70 -6.15 30.31
C ILE A 337 12.84 -7.31 29.33
N LEU A 338 13.97 -7.38 28.62
CA LEU A 338 14.24 -8.46 27.68
C LEU A 338 14.27 -9.84 28.35
N LYS A 339 14.87 -9.95 29.53
CA LYS A 339 14.86 -11.19 30.33
C LYS A 339 13.46 -11.61 30.73
N ALA A 340 12.57 -10.66 31.05
CA ALA A 340 11.18 -10.97 31.37
C ALA A 340 10.42 -11.50 30.14
N GLU A 341 10.62 -10.91 28.96
CA GLU A 341 10.07 -11.46 27.71
C GLU A 341 10.57 -12.89 27.47
N PHE A 342 11.88 -13.13 27.62
CA PHE A 342 12.44 -14.46 27.41
C PHE A 342 11.97 -15.49 28.44
N ARG A 343 11.83 -15.12 29.72
CA ARG A 343 11.29 -16.02 30.76
C ARG A 343 9.82 -16.37 30.50
N ALA A 344 9.02 -15.41 30.05
CA ALA A 344 7.65 -15.67 29.64
C ALA A 344 7.61 -16.70 28.50
N LEU A 345 8.47 -16.53 27.49
CA LEU A 345 8.58 -17.47 26.37
C LEU A 345 9.15 -18.84 26.76
N GLN A 346 10.10 -18.88 27.70
CA GLN A 346 10.64 -20.11 28.27
C GLN A 346 9.56 -20.93 28.98
N ARG A 347 8.62 -20.27 29.66
CA ARG A 347 7.48 -20.93 30.32
C ARG A 347 6.47 -21.50 29.32
N VAL A 348 6.36 -20.91 28.13
CA VAL A 348 5.49 -21.42 27.05
C VAL A 348 6.15 -22.58 26.30
N ALA A 349 7.46 -22.54 26.11
CA ALA A 349 8.20 -23.58 25.40
C ALA A 349 8.09 -24.94 26.12
N SER A 350 7.85 -26.00 25.34
CA SER A 350 7.78 -27.37 25.85
C SER A 350 8.35 -28.36 24.83
N LYS A 351 8.26 -29.67 25.10
CA LYS A 351 8.66 -30.69 24.11
C LYS A 351 7.79 -30.69 22.86
N GLU A 352 6.54 -30.26 22.99
CA GLU A 352 5.54 -30.26 21.92
C GLU A 352 5.33 -28.86 21.32
N LYS A 353 5.72 -27.81 22.06
CA LYS A 353 5.54 -26.41 21.68
C LYS A 353 6.88 -25.73 21.43
N THR A 354 7.16 -25.41 20.17
CA THR A 354 8.41 -24.77 19.74
C THR A 354 8.27 -23.25 19.76
N VAL A 355 9.26 -22.56 20.33
CA VAL A 355 9.30 -21.08 20.34
C VAL A 355 10.56 -20.61 19.61
N GLY A 356 10.39 -19.61 18.73
CA GLY A 356 11.47 -18.87 18.11
C GLY A 356 11.45 -17.40 18.52
N LEU A 357 12.61 -16.83 18.79
CA LEU A 357 12.82 -15.41 19.02
C LEU A 357 13.20 -14.74 17.71
N LEU A 358 12.49 -13.69 17.34
CA LEU A 358 12.79 -12.90 16.15
C LEU A 358 13.26 -11.51 16.58
N LEU A 359 14.52 -11.18 16.28
CA LEU A 359 15.16 -9.95 16.73
C LEU A 359 14.98 -8.84 15.68
N PRO A 360 14.29 -7.73 15.99
CA PRO A 360 14.12 -6.59 15.10
C PRO A 360 15.31 -5.60 15.17
N GLN A 361 15.48 -4.81 14.12
CA GLN A 361 16.45 -3.70 13.98
C GLN A 361 17.93 -4.08 14.17
N VAL A 362 18.28 -5.34 13.95
CA VAL A 362 19.66 -5.83 14.03
C VAL A 362 20.52 -5.15 12.96
N ILE A 363 21.70 -4.67 13.34
CA ILE A 363 22.72 -4.08 12.46
C ILE A 363 24.10 -4.69 12.67
N SER A 364 24.32 -5.47 13.73
CA SER A 364 25.62 -6.08 14.02
C SER A 364 25.51 -7.50 14.61
N VAL A 365 26.59 -8.28 14.50
CA VAL A 365 26.65 -9.64 15.06
C VAL A 365 26.70 -9.60 16.60
N GLU A 366 27.31 -8.56 17.16
CA GLU A 366 27.44 -8.34 18.60
C GLU A 366 26.08 -8.20 19.28
N GLU A 367 25.07 -7.67 18.59
CA GLU A 367 23.70 -7.58 19.11
C GLU A 367 23.10 -8.99 19.31
N VAL A 368 23.30 -9.89 18.34
CA VAL A 368 22.89 -11.29 18.44
C VAL A 368 23.66 -12.02 19.55
N GLN A 369 24.97 -11.76 19.67
CA GLN A 369 25.79 -12.32 20.75
C GLN A 369 25.31 -11.84 22.13
N GLY A 370 24.91 -10.57 22.25
CA GLY A 370 24.32 -10.00 23.45
C GLY A 370 23.05 -10.73 23.87
N VAL A 371 22.15 -11.02 22.91
CA VAL A 371 20.96 -11.84 23.15
C VAL A 371 21.31 -13.26 23.59
N LYS A 372 22.23 -13.93 22.88
CA LYS A 372 22.66 -15.28 23.23
C LYS A 372 23.29 -15.36 24.63
N LYS A 373 23.99 -14.32 25.06
CA LYS A 373 24.50 -14.21 26.43
C LYS A 373 23.36 -14.17 27.44
N ILE A 374 22.34 -13.35 27.21
CA ILE A 374 21.17 -13.27 28.09
C ILE A 374 20.41 -14.61 28.14
N LEU A 375 20.25 -15.29 27.01
CA LEU A 375 19.64 -16.63 26.95
C LEU A 375 20.40 -17.65 27.81
N LYS A 376 21.74 -17.62 27.77
CA LYS A 376 22.58 -18.44 28.65
C LYS A 376 22.39 -18.09 30.12
N GLU A 377 22.32 -16.80 30.48
CA GLU A 377 22.11 -16.34 31.86
C GLU A 377 20.78 -16.86 32.46
N ILE A 378 19.72 -17.00 31.66
CA ILE A 378 18.41 -17.51 32.12
C ILE A 378 18.22 -19.01 31.85
N ASN A 379 19.24 -19.71 31.33
CA ASN A 379 19.19 -21.13 30.96
C ASN A 379 18.06 -21.48 29.96
N PHE A 380 17.79 -20.62 28.98
CA PHE A 380 16.80 -20.90 27.93
C PHE A 380 17.48 -21.44 26.67
N SER A 381 17.70 -22.76 26.62
CA SER A 381 18.48 -23.42 25.57
C SER A 381 17.65 -24.03 24.43
N ASN A 382 16.36 -24.31 24.63
CA ASN A 382 15.47 -24.93 23.64
C ASN A 382 14.68 -23.89 22.82
N VAL A 383 15.32 -22.78 22.47
CA VAL A 383 14.71 -21.68 21.72
C VAL A 383 15.44 -21.47 20.41
N LYS A 384 14.70 -21.28 19.33
CA LYS A 384 15.29 -20.87 18.05
C LYS A 384 15.60 -19.37 18.11
N VAL A 385 16.75 -18.94 17.61
CA VAL A 385 17.12 -17.53 17.52
C VAL A 385 17.16 -17.13 16.06
N GLY A 386 16.30 -16.18 15.68
CA GLY A 386 16.23 -15.64 14.34
C GLY A 386 16.35 -14.13 14.30
N VAL A 387 16.66 -13.61 13.11
CA VAL A 387 16.86 -12.18 12.87
C VAL A 387 15.84 -11.69 11.85
N MET A 388 15.21 -10.54 12.13
CA MET A 388 14.40 -9.85 11.16
C MET A 388 15.33 -9.11 10.18
N ILE A 389 15.32 -9.51 8.91
CA ILE A 389 16.12 -8.90 7.87
C ILE A 389 15.35 -7.71 7.34
N GLU A 390 15.56 -6.59 8.01
CA GLU A 390 14.88 -5.33 7.74
C GLU A 390 15.81 -4.12 7.66
N THR A 391 17.08 -4.26 8.07
CA THR A 391 18.08 -3.20 7.93
C THR A 391 19.03 -3.49 6.76
N PRO A 392 19.55 -2.45 6.09
CA PRO A 392 20.62 -2.59 5.11
C PRO A 392 21.84 -3.34 5.67
N ALA A 393 22.19 -3.06 6.93
CA ALA A 393 23.34 -3.66 7.59
C ALA A 393 23.15 -5.18 7.75
N ALA A 394 22.01 -5.63 8.29
CA ALA A 394 21.70 -7.06 8.45
C ALA A 394 21.77 -7.83 7.12
N VAL A 395 21.33 -7.20 6.02
CA VAL A 395 21.48 -7.78 4.68
C VAL A 395 22.96 -7.97 4.34
N GLN A 396 23.80 -6.95 4.52
CA GLN A 396 25.23 -7.03 4.17
C GLN A 396 25.98 -8.06 5.01
N ILE A 397 25.67 -8.15 6.31
CA ILE A 397 26.35 -9.06 7.25
C ILE A 397 25.66 -10.43 7.38
N ILE A 398 24.71 -10.78 6.51
CA ILE A 398 23.91 -12.00 6.64
C ILE A 398 24.75 -13.27 6.78
N LYS A 399 25.89 -13.34 6.09
CA LYS A 399 26.82 -14.47 6.18
C LYS A 399 27.41 -14.61 7.59
N ASP A 400 27.76 -13.51 8.23
CA ASP A 400 28.34 -13.49 9.56
C ASP A 400 27.27 -13.82 10.60
N LEU A 401 26.03 -13.33 10.43
CA LEU A 401 24.88 -13.72 11.24
C LEU A 401 24.60 -15.24 11.13
N CYS A 402 24.65 -15.81 9.93
CA CYS A 402 24.53 -17.26 9.73
C CYS A 402 25.66 -18.01 10.45
N THR A 403 26.89 -17.51 10.36
CA THR A 403 28.08 -18.11 10.98
C THR A 403 28.02 -18.06 12.52
N GLU A 404 27.47 -16.98 13.07
CA GLU A 404 27.18 -16.85 14.50
C GLU A 404 26.14 -17.89 14.97
N GLY A 405 25.40 -18.51 14.04
CA GLY A 405 24.48 -19.62 14.31
C GLY A 405 23.08 -19.15 14.67
N ILE A 406 22.48 -18.31 13.83
CA ILE A 406 21.02 -18.08 13.83
C ILE A 406 20.31 -19.26 13.19
N ASP A 407 19.10 -19.58 13.64
CA ASP A 407 18.29 -20.70 13.15
C ASP A 407 17.42 -20.32 11.96
N PHE A 408 16.93 -19.08 11.93
CA PHE A 408 16.04 -18.60 10.88
C PHE A 408 16.16 -17.08 10.65
N ILE A 409 15.63 -16.62 9.53
CA ILE A 409 15.39 -15.21 9.24
C ILE A 409 13.94 -14.98 8.85
N SER A 410 13.48 -13.74 9.07
CA SER A 410 12.23 -13.27 8.47
C SER A 410 12.45 -11.91 7.82
N PHE A 411 12.06 -11.74 6.57
CA PHE A 411 12.12 -10.43 5.92
C PHE A 411 11.05 -9.49 6.48
N GLY A 412 11.49 -8.35 7.00
CA GLY A 412 10.65 -7.19 7.30
C GLY A 412 10.67 -6.23 6.12
N THR A 413 9.99 -6.57 5.02
CA THR A 413 10.08 -5.79 3.77
C THR A 413 9.56 -4.37 3.89
N ASN A 414 8.68 -4.12 4.87
CA ASN A 414 8.22 -2.79 5.21
C ASN A 414 9.40 -1.85 5.48
N ASP A 415 10.21 -2.16 6.49
CA ASP A 415 11.31 -1.31 6.92
C ASP A 415 12.52 -1.46 6.00
N LEU A 416 12.75 -2.66 5.44
CA LEU A 416 13.79 -2.86 4.44
C LEU A 416 13.60 -1.94 3.24
N THR A 417 12.38 -1.82 2.73
CA THR A 417 12.07 -0.95 1.59
C THR A 417 12.24 0.52 1.97
N GLN A 418 11.78 0.92 3.16
CA GLN A 418 11.94 2.30 3.64
C GLN A 418 13.42 2.70 3.74
N TYR A 419 14.28 1.82 4.28
CA TYR A 419 15.72 2.09 4.38
C TYR A 419 16.47 1.97 3.06
N MET A 420 16.12 1.00 2.21
CA MET A 420 16.75 0.83 0.89
C MET A 420 16.46 2.00 -0.05
N LEU A 421 15.25 2.57 0.03
CA LEU A 421 14.81 3.66 -0.84
C LEU A 421 14.90 5.04 -0.18
N ALA A 422 15.27 5.09 1.11
CA ALA A 422 15.25 6.29 1.93
C ALA A 422 13.90 7.03 1.87
N VAL A 423 12.81 6.27 2.00
CA VAL A 423 11.43 6.77 1.91
C VAL A 423 10.66 6.43 3.18
N ASP A 424 10.05 7.45 3.79
CA ASP A 424 9.03 7.26 4.82
C ASP A 424 7.67 7.05 4.15
N ARG A 425 7.10 5.85 4.31
CA ARG A 425 5.79 5.50 3.73
C ARG A 425 4.62 6.22 4.39
N GLY A 426 4.80 6.72 5.62
CA GLY A 426 3.82 7.54 6.34
C GLY A 426 3.81 8.99 5.84
N ASN A 427 4.87 9.43 5.17
CA ASN A 427 4.95 10.76 4.60
C ASN A 427 4.27 10.82 3.22
N LYS A 428 3.08 11.40 3.18
CA LYS A 428 2.26 11.54 1.95
C LYS A 428 2.99 12.18 0.77
N LYS A 429 3.95 13.08 1.02
CA LYS A 429 4.67 13.78 -0.06
C LYS A 429 5.61 12.86 -0.83
N VAL A 430 6.03 11.74 -0.23
CA VAL A 430 7.01 10.80 -0.83
C VAL A 430 6.49 9.36 -0.89
N GLN A 431 5.31 9.07 -0.32
CA GLN A 431 4.72 7.74 -0.29
C GLN A 431 4.62 7.08 -1.69
N TYR A 432 4.46 7.86 -2.76
CA TYR A 432 4.40 7.35 -4.14
C TYR A 432 5.71 6.70 -4.62
N LEU A 433 6.84 6.96 -3.94
CA LEU A 433 8.14 6.35 -4.21
C LEU A 433 8.30 4.99 -3.53
N TYR A 434 7.44 4.66 -2.55
CA TYR A 434 7.51 3.40 -1.83
C TYR A 434 7.11 2.24 -2.75
N ASN A 435 8.04 1.31 -2.99
CA ASN A 435 7.82 0.16 -3.85
C ASN A 435 8.59 -1.07 -3.33
N GLU A 436 7.88 -2.05 -2.77
CA GLU A 436 8.47 -3.30 -2.29
C GLU A 436 9.01 -4.20 -3.41
N MET A 437 8.49 -4.02 -4.64
CA MET A 437 8.95 -4.72 -5.85
C MET A 437 10.12 -4.00 -6.53
N HIS A 438 10.69 -2.96 -5.91
CA HIS A 438 11.83 -2.25 -6.47
C HIS A 438 13.05 -3.20 -6.63
N PRO A 439 13.78 -3.16 -7.76
CA PRO A 439 14.90 -4.07 -8.00
C PRO A 439 15.95 -4.09 -6.90
N SER A 440 16.26 -2.94 -6.28
CA SER A 440 17.21 -2.88 -5.15
C SER A 440 16.77 -3.75 -3.97
N VAL A 441 15.47 -3.79 -3.67
CA VAL A 441 14.88 -4.61 -2.60
C VAL A 441 14.91 -6.08 -3.01
N LEU A 442 14.42 -6.41 -4.21
CA LEU A 442 14.39 -7.79 -4.71
C LEU A 442 15.79 -8.43 -4.76
N TYR A 443 16.82 -7.68 -5.18
CA TYR A 443 18.20 -8.15 -5.17
C TYR A 443 18.72 -8.46 -3.75
N GLN A 444 18.31 -7.68 -2.74
CA GLN A 444 18.65 -7.98 -1.35
C GLN A 444 17.96 -9.27 -0.87
N LEU A 445 16.67 -9.45 -1.18
CA LEU A 445 15.92 -10.65 -0.82
C LEU A 445 16.57 -11.90 -1.44
N GLU A 446 16.88 -11.86 -2.75
CA GLU A 446 17.55 -12.96 -3.45
C GLU A 446 18.94 -13.26 -2.84
N TYR A 447 19.73 -12.23 -2.57
CA TYR A 447 21.05 -12.37 -1.97
C TYR A 447 20.97 -13.11 -0.62
N VAL A 448 20.09 -12.65 0.27
CA VAL A 448 19.89 -13.22 1.61
C VAL A 448 19.40 -14.65 1.53
N ILE A 449 18.36 -14.94 0.71
CA ILE A 449 17.83 -16.31 0.55
C ILE A 449 18.94 -17.27 0.12
N ARG A 450 19.75 -16.87 -0.86
CA ARG A 450 20.86 -17.68 -1.37
C ARG A 450 21.92 -17.96 -0.30
N VAL A 451 22.27 -16.96 0.52
CA VAL A 451 23.27 -17.13 1.59
C VAL A 451 22.73 -18.01 2.71
N CYS A 452 21.50 -17.79 3.17
CA CYS A 452 20.86 -18.58 4.22
C CYS A 452 20.74 -20.05 3.84
N LYS A 453 20.32 -20.35 2.60
CA LYS A 453 20.26 -21.74 2.09
C LYS A 453 21.59 -22.47 2.14
N ARG A 454 22.68 -21.81 1.78
CA ARG A 454 24.04 -22.40 1.83
C ARG A 454 24.50 -22.69 3.26
N ASN A 455 23.91 -22.02 4.25
CA ASN A 455 24.24 -22.17 5.67
C ASN A 455 23.14 -22.92 6.45
N ASN A 456 22.15 -23.52 5.78
CA ASN A 456 21.02 -24.22 6.40
C ASN A 456 20.20 -23.37 7.41
N VAL A 457 20.08 -22.07 7.14
CA VAL A 457 19.25 -21.14 7.92
C VAL A 457 17.87 -21.02 7.25
N GLU A 458 16.78 -21.24 7.99
CA GLU A 458 15.42 -21.19 7.46
C GLU A 458 15.05 -19.76 7.05
N THR A 459 14.51 -19.59 5.84
CA THR A 459 14.12 -18.29 5.30
C THR A 459 12.61 -18.09 5.32
N SER A 460 12.16 -16.92 5.76
CA SER A 460 10.75 -16.52 5.72
C SER A 460 10.58 -15.06 5.35
N ILE A 461 9.37 -14.70 4.97
CA ILE A 461 8.90 -13.32 4.86
C ILE A 461 7.64 -13.18 5.72
N CYS A 462 7.46 -12.01 6.32
CA CYS A 462 6.26 -11.64 7.03
C CYS A 462 5.74 -10.27 6.57
N GLY A 463 4.48 -9.99 6.88
CA GLY A 463 3.81 -8.74 6.52
C GLY A 463 3.07 -8.82 5.18
N GLN A 464 2.62 -7.65 4.71
CA GLN A 464 1.71 -7.58 3.56
C GLN A 464 2.34 -8.00 2.24
N ALA A 465 3.66 -7.84 2.05
CA ALA A 465 4.36 -8.32 0.87
C ALA A 465 4.18 -9.84 0.65
N GLY A 466 4.17 -10.64 1.72
CA GLY A 466 3.92 -12.09 1.65
C GLY A 466 2.51 -12.45 1.19
N SER A 467 1.59 -11.49 1.16
CA SER A 467 0.21 -11.65 0.67
C SER A 467 0.01 -11.08 -0.75
N GLN A 468 1.06 -10.56 -1.40
CA GLN A 468 1.01 -10.03 -2.77
C GLN A 468 1.49 -11.10 -3.77
N LYS A 469 0.66 -11.45 -4.77
CA LYS A 469 0.95 -12.54 -5.72
C LYS A 469 2.27 -12.35 -6.49
N GLU A 470 2.62 -11.13 -6.87
CA GLU A 470 3.89 -10.86 -7.57
C GLU A 470 5.11 -11.17 -6.68
N MET A 471 5.09 -10.73 -5.42
CA MET A 471 6.13 -11.01 -4.44
C MET A 471 6.19 -12.51 -4.12
N VAL A 472 5.04 -13.16 -3.87
CA VAL A 472 4.97 -14.61 -3.64
C VAL A 472 5.59 -15.38 -4.79
N LYS A 473 5.25 -15.02 -6.03
CA LYS A 473 5.84 -15.60 -7.23
C LYS A 473 7.35 -15.44 -7.24
N PHE A 474 7.87 -14.24 -7.02
CA PHE A 474 9.31 -13.98 -6.95
C PHE A 474 9.99 -14.88 -5.89
N LEU A 475 9.44 -14.91 -4.68
CA LEU A 475 10.03 -15.65 -3.56
C LEU A 475 10.03 -17.17 -3.76
N VAL A 476 8.95 -17.72 -4.32
CA VAL A 476 8.87 -19.15 -4.68
C VAL A 476 9.93 -19.50 -5.72
N HIS A 477 10.12 -18.67 -6.76
CA HIS A 477 11.20 -18.88 -7.74
C HIS A 477 12.60 -18.77 -7.13
N LYS A 478 12.79 -17.92 -6.12
CA LYS A 478 14.03 -17.87 -5.33
C LYS A 478 14.13 -18.96 -4.27
N ASN A 479 13.15 -19.86 -4.20
CA ASN A 479 13.05 -21.01 -3.31
C ASN A 479 12.94 -20.64 -1.82
N ILE A 480 12.25 -19.57 -1.43
CA ILE A 480 12.05 -19.29 0.01
C ILE A 480 11.44 -20.50 0.76
N ASP A 481 11.83 -20.73 2.01
CA ASP A 481 11.35 -21.89 2.77
C ASP A 481 9.92 -21.72 3.30
N SER A 482 9.54 -20.48 3.65
CA SER A 482 8.18 -20.19 4.10
C SER A 482 7.72 -18.76 3.82
N ILE A 483 6.39 -18.57 3.77
CA ILE A 483 5.74 -17.27 3.63
C ILE A 483 4.67 -17.15 4.73
N SER A 484 4.74 -16.09 5.53
CA SER A 484 3.82 -15.83 6.63
C SER A 484 2.75 -14.83 6.21
N VAL A 485 1.48 -15.19 6.33
CA VAL A 485 0.36 -14.39 5.83
C VAL A 485 -0.78 -14.29 6.84
N ASN A 486 -1.70 -13.34 6.62
CA ASN A 486 -2.92 -13.27 7.40
C ASN A 486 -3.82 -14.48 7.13
N ALA A 487 -4.52 -14.95 8.16
CA ALA A 487 -5.35 -16.15 8.07
C ALA A 487 -6.42 -16.08 6.97
N ASP A 488 -6.91 -14.88 6.64
CA ASP A 488 -7.98 -14.66 5.67
C ASP A 488 -7.52 -14.81 4.21
N VAL A 489 -6.22 -14.77 3.95
CA VAL A 489 -5.62 -14.97 2.62
C VAL A 489 -4.77 -16.24 2.55
N ALA A 490 -4.61 -16.97 3.67
CA ALA A 490 -3.76 -18.15 3.76
C ALA A 490 -4.07 -19.22 2.71
N LYS A 491 -5.36 -19.53 2.49
CA LYS A 491 -5.77 -20.49 1.47
C LYS A 491 -5.46 -20.01 0.05
N GLU A 492 -5.82 -18.77 -0.27
CA GLU A 492 -5.56 -18.18 -1.59
C GLU A 492 -4.07 -18.19 -1.94
N ILE A 493 -3.23 -17.79 -1.00
CA ILE A 493 -1.77 -17.77 -1.19
C ILE A 493 -1.21 -19.20 -1.28
N SER A 494 -1.70 -20.13 -0.47
CA SER A 494 -1.26 -21.53 -0.55
C SER A 494 -1.62 -22.18 -1.88
N ASP A 495 -2.83 -21.94 -2.39
CA ASP A 495 -3.28 -22.46 -3.68
C ASP A 495 -2.43 -21.85 -4.81
N TYR A 496 -2.15 -20.54 -4.74
CA TYR A 496 -1.29 -19.87 -5.72
C TYR A 496 0.17 -20.37 -5.70
N ILE A 497 0.75 -20.61 -4.52
CA ILE A 497 2.08 -21.25 -4.40
C ILE A 497 2.07 -22.62 -5.07
N PHE A 498 1.04 -23.44 -4.82
CA PHE A 498 0.90 -24.76 -5.42
C PHE A 498 0.83 -24.68 -6.96
N GLU A 499 0.10 -23.71 -7.51
CA GLU A 499 0.03 -23.50 -8.96
C GLU A 499 1.39 -23.11 -9.58
N ILE A 500 2.19 -22.30 -8.87
CA ILE A 500 3.56 -21.94 -9.30
C ILE A 500 4.46 -23.17 -9.26
N GLU A 501 4.44 -23.94 -8.17
CA GLU A 501 5.29 -25.12 -7.99
C GLU A 501 4.99 -26.26 -8.97
N GLU A 502 3.73 -26.39 -9.38
CA GLU A 502 3.27 -27.36 -10.40
C GLU A 502 3.49 -26.86 -11.84
N ASN A 503 4.16 -25.72 -12.04
CA ASN A 503 4.38 -25.06 -13.34
C ASN A 503 3.07 -24.76 -14.12
N LYS A 504 1.93 -24.64 -13.42
CA LYS A 504 0.65 -24.29 -14.04
C LYS A 504 0.56 -22.79 -14.32
N VAL A 505 1.30 -21.99 -13.56
CA VAL A 505 1.58 -20.58 -13.88
C VAL A 505 2.83 -20.52 -14.76
N LYS A 506 2.64 -20.59 -16.09
CA LYS A 506 3.75 -20.29 -17.02
C LYS A 506 4.17 -18.84 -16.82
N GLY A 507 5.37 -18.63 -16.30
CA GLY A 507 6.00 -17.31 -16.32
C GLY A 507 6.16 -16.84 -17.76
N THR A 508 5.88 -15.56 -18.02
CA THR A 508 6.24 -14.88 -19.27
C THR A 508 7.74 -14.58 -19.36
N ASP A 509 8.55 -15.18 -18.49
CA ASP A 509 10.00 -15.04 -18.47
C ASP A 509 10.60 -16.04 -19.46
N GLU A 510 10.37 -15.81 -20.75
CA GLU A 510 11.42 -16.13 -21.71
C GLU A 510 12.56 -15.14 -21.45
N GLU A 511 13.78 -15.67 -21.34
CA GLU A 511 15.06 -14.94 -21.19
C GLU A 511 15.08 -13.60 -21.95
N PRO A 512 15.87 -12.59 -21.50
CA PRO A 512 15.92 -11.30 -22.20
C PRO A 512 16.13 -11.52 -23.69
N ARG A 513 15.06 -11.25 -24.48
CA ARG A 513 15.03 -11.57 -25.90
C ARG A 513 16.22 -10.89 -26.55
N GLN A 514 17.16 -11.69 -27.04
CA GLN A 514 18.14 -11.17 -28.00
C GLN A 514 17.37 -10.75 -29.24
N TYR A 515 17.43 -9.45 -29.54
CA TYR A 515 16.86 -8.88 -30.74
C TYR A 515 17.43 -9.59 -31.98
N GLN A 516 16.57 -10.27 -32.72
CA GLN A 516 16.85 -10.74 -34.08
C GLN A 516 15.78 -10.16 -35.01
N PRO A 517 16.12 -9.21 -35.90
CA PRO A 517 15.16 -8.70 -36.86
C PRO A 517 14.81 -9.81 -37.87
N SER A 518 13.52 -10.12 -38.00
CA SER A 518 12.99 -11.08 -38.97
C SER A 518 12.62 -10.38 -40.28
N THR A 519 12.85 -11.06 -41.40
CA THR A 519 12.74 -10.61 -42.80
C THR A 519 11.34 -10.18 -43.30
N GLU A 520 10.36 -9.91 -42.43
CA GLU A 520 8.98 -9.55 -42.81
C GLU A 520 8.73 -8.03 -43.00
N ASP A 521 9.77 -7.19 -42.94
CA ASP A 521 9.62 -5.73 -43.02
C ASP A 521 9.39 -5.16 -44.44
N LYS A 522 9.42 -5.97 -45.51
CA LYS A 522 9.23 -5.46 -46.89
C LYS A 522 7.78 -5.38 -47.36
N ASN A 523 6.85 -6.08 -46.70
CA ASN A 523 5.44 -6.06 -47.07
C ASN A 523 4.62 -4.95 -46.38
N ILE A 524 5.22 -4.25 -45.40
CA ILE A 524 4.55 -3.17 -44.66
C ILE A 524 4.62 -1.85 -45.43
N GLU A 525 5.74 -1.53 -46.08
CA GLU A 525 5.90 -0.29 -46.88
C GLU A 525 4.91 -0.22 -48.06
N GLN A 526 4.68 -1.33 -48.77
CA GLN A 526 3.78 -1.33 -49.94
C GLN A 526 2.30 -1.17 -49.56
N ASN A 527 1.92 -1.55 -48.35
CA ASN A 527 0.54 -1.35 -47.87
C ASN A 527 0.34 0.08 -47.35
N LEU A 528 1.38 0.70 -46.76
CA LEU A 528 1.32 2.09 -46.31
C LEU A 528 1.11 3.09 -47.46
N GLU A 529 1.76 2.91 -48.60
CA GLU A 529 1.60 3.83 -49.74
C GLU A 529 0.17 3.84 -50.30
N LYS A 530 -0.51 2.69 -50.30
CA LYS A 530 -1.91 2.59 -50.75
C LYS A 530 -2.86 3.29 -49.79
N ASP A 531 -2.63 3.14 -48.49
CA ASP A 531 -3.45 3.78 -47.46
C ASP A 531 -3.26 5.31 -47.47
N ILE A 532 -2.04 5.80 -47.71
CA ILE A 532 -1.76 7.24 -47.83
C ILE A 532 -2.50 7.86 -49.03
N GLN A 533 -2.53 7.19 -50.18
CA GLN A 533 -3.25 7.69 -51.36
C GLN A 533 -4.77 7.73 -51.17
N ALA A 534 -5.33 6.78 -50.43
CA ALA A 534 -6.76 6.79 -50.08
C ALA A 534 -7.12 7.98 -49.19
N ILE A 535 -6.28 8.25 -48.19
CA ILE A 535 -6.46 9.37 -47.24
C ILE A 535 -6.33 10.73 -47.94
N GLU A 536 -5.40 10.88 -48.89
CA GLU A 536 -5.27 12.13 -49.65
C GLU A 536 -6.49 12.42 -50.52
N LYS A 537 -7.15 11.38 -51.03
CA LYS A 537 -8.36 11.53 -51.85
C LYS A 537 -9.56 11.98 -51.01
N GLU A 538 -9.75 11.41 -49.82
CA GLU A 538 -10.79 11.84 -48.87
C GLU A 538 -10.55 13.26 -48.35
N LYS A 539 -9.29 13.64 -48.13
CA LYS A 539 -8.90 15.00 -47.73
C LYS A 539 -9.30 16.06 -48.78
N GLN A 540 -9.17 15.73 -50.06
CA GLN A 540 -9.55 16.65 -51.15
C GLN A 540 -11.07 16.82 -51.27
N GLU A 541 -11.86 15.78 -50.99
CA GLU A 541 -13.33 15.89 -50.94
C GLU A 541 -13.79 16.73 -49.75
N TYR A 542 -13.17 16.58 -48.57
CA TYR A 542 -13.50 17.36 -47.38
C TYR A 542 -13.18 18.87 -47.52
N LEU A 543 -12.09 19.22 -48.20
CA LEU A 543 -11.70 20.62 -48.43
C LEU A 543 -12.70 21.36 -49.33
N LYS A 544 -13.29 20.67 -50.33
CA LYS A 544 -14.34 21.25 -51.19
C LYS A 544 -15.62 21.57 -50.41
N THR A 545 -15.94 20.81 -49.38
CA THR A 545 -17.13 21.03 -48.55
C THR A 545 -16.97 22.24 -47.60
N LYS A 546 -15.73 22.61 -47.25
CA LYS A 546 -15.41 23.65 -46.28
C LYS A 546 -15.25 25.07 -46.87
N GLU A 547 -15.00 25.20 -48.18
CA GLU A 547 -15.02 26.51 -48.86
C GLU A 547 -16.43 27.12 -48.91
N ASN A 548 -17.49 26.31 -48.86
CA ASN A 548 -18.87 26.79 -48.83
C ASN A 548 -19.35 27.33 -47.47
N THR A 549 -18.57 27.14 -46.39
CA THR A 549 -19.00 27.48 -45.01
C THR A 549 -18.25 28.69 -44.41
N LYS A 550 -17.38 29.36 -45.16
CA LYS A 550 -16.55 30.50 -44.69
C LYS A 550 -17.28 31.85 -44.50
N LYS A 551 -18.59 31.87 -44.25
CA LYS A 551 -19.32 33.10 -43.88
C LYS A 551 -20.04 32.90 -42.55
N THR A 552 -19.28 33.03 -41.45
CA THR A 552 -19.61 33.65 -40.14
C THR A 552 -18.79 33.00 -39.04
N GLU A 553 -17.73 33.67 -38.57
CA GLU A 553 -17.10 33.37 -37.26
C GLU A 553 -16.94 34.70 -36.51
N GLU A 554 -17.73 34.88 -35.44
CA GLU A 554 -17.53 35.93 -34.42
C GLU A 554 -16.54 35.42 -33.36
N LYS A 555 -15.71 36.33 -32.82
CA LYS A 555 -14.70 36.03 -31.78
C LYS A 555 -15.35 35.90 -30.39
N PRO A 556 -14.87 35.01 -29.50
CA PRO A 556 -15.39 34.87 -28.15
C PRO A 556 -14.86 35.94 -27.18
N GLU A 557 -15.77 36.54 -26.40
CA GLU A 557 -15.47 37.47 -25.30
C GLU A 557 -15.08 36.74 -24.00
N PHE A 558 -14.08 37.29 -23.28
CA PHE A 558 -13.63 36.87 -21.95
C PHE A 558 -13.85 38.03 -20.96
N GLU A 559 -14.08 37.73 -19.67
CA GLU A 559 -14.18 38.75 -18.61
C GLU A 559 -12.79 39.14 -18.12
N GLU A 560 -12.60 40.44 -17.84
CA GLU A 560 -11.39 40.97 -17.23
C GLU A 560 -11.18 40.44 -15.80
N PRO A 561 -9.92 40.27 -15.38
CA PRO A 561 -9.59 39.78 -14.05
C PRO A 561 -10.01 40.79 -12.97
N GLN A 562 -10.86 40.36 -12.04
CA GLN A 562 -11.08 41.11 -10.79
C GLN A 562 -9.79 41.08 -9.95
N LYS A 563 -9.34 42.26 -9.51
CA LYS A 563 -8.23 42.43 -8.56
C LYS A 563 -8.52 41.61 -7.30
N ILE A 564 -7.70 40.58 -7.07
CA ILE A 564 -7.56 39.96 -5.76
C ILE A 564 -6.64 40.90 -4.98
N GLU A 565 -7.09 41.38 -3.81
CA GLU A 565 -6.21 42.09 -2.88
C GLU A 565 -5.09 41.14 -2.45
N ASP A 566 -3.85 41.51 -2.81
CA ASP A 566 -2.64 40.78 -2.50
C ASP A 566 -2.40 40.73 -1.00
N ASN A 567 -2.22 39.51 -0.49
CA ASN A 567 -1.22 39.21 0.51
C ASN A 567 -0.37 38.07 -0.07
N GLU A 568 0.70 38.43 -0.78
CA GLU A 568 2.04 37.83 -0.81
C GLU A 568 2.74 38.07 -2.16
N ASP A 569 3.72 38.99 -2.10
CA ASP A 569 4.90 39.17 -2.97
C ASP A 569 4.83 38.82 -4.46
N PHE A 570 4.43 39.79 -5.30
CA PHE A 570 5.08 40.00 -6.61
C PHE A 570 5.16 41.50 -6.96
N SER A 571 6.38 41.98 -7.20
CA SER A 571 6.66 43.37 -7.60
C SER A 571 6.12 43.67 -9.01
N ILE A 572 5.25 44.68 -9.11
CA ILE A 572 4.80 45.27 -10.37
C ILE A 572 5.91 46.21 -10.88
N VAL A 573 6.36 46.03 -12.12
CA VAL A 573 7.24 46.99 -12.81
C VAL A 573 6.36 47.80 -13.77
N GLU A 574 6.25 49.10 -13.50
CA GLU A 574 5.60 50.11 -14.31
C GLU A 574 6.62 50.69 -15.31
N ASP A 575 6.74 50.14 -16.52
CA ASP A 575 7.25 50.91 -17.67
C ASP A 575 6.97 50.18 -18.99
N PHE A 576 5.86 50.53 -19.65
CA PHE A 576 5.42 49.89 -20.91
C PHE A 576 6.29 50.28 -22.12
N ASP A 577 6.89 51.47 -22.11
CA ASP A 577 7.65 51.99 -23.27
C ASP A 577 8.99 51.26 -23.44
N LYS A 578 9.56 50.75 -22.35
CA LYS A 578 10.79 49.94 -22.39
C LYS A 578 10.55 48.53 -22.95
N LEU A 579 9.31 48.04 -22.84
CA LEU A 579 8.91 46.72 -23.33
C LEU A 579 8.85 46.66 -24.86
N GLU A 580 8.55 47.79 -25.51
CA GLU A 580 8.41 47.88 -26.96
C GLU A 580 9.79 47.88 -27.66
N GLU A 581 10.78 48.58 -27.11
CA GLU A 581 12.17 48.54 -27.59
C GLU A 581 12.80 47.15 -27.44
N ASP A 582 12.53 46.46 -26.32
CA ASP A 582 13.02 45.10 -26.08
C ASP A 582 12.36 44.07 -27.02
N LEU A 583 11.08 44.25 -27.38
CA LEU A 583 10.37 43.40 -28.35
C LEU A 583 10.94 43.53 -29.77
N GLU A 584 11.30 44.73 -30.20
CA GLU A 584 11.93 44.95 -31.51
C GLU A 584 13.34 44.34 -31.58
N ALA A 585 14.10 44.39 -30.48
CA ALA A 585 15.42 43.77 -30.38
C ALA A 585 15.34 42.24 -30.45
N ILE A 586 14.36 41.63 -29.78
CA ILE A 586 14.11 40.18 -29.78
C ILE A 586 13.65 39.68 -31.15
N GLU A 587 12.81 40.44 -31.86
CA GLU A 587 12.41 40.08 -33.23
C GLU A 587 13.58 40.12 -34.22
N LYS A 588 14.55 41.02 -33.98
CA LYS A 588 15.75 41.13 -34.81
C LYS A 588 16.71 39.96 -34.59
N GLU A 589 16.98 39.58 -33.35
CA GLU A 589 17.79 38.39 -33.02
C GLU A 589 17.14 37.09 -33.56
N ARG A 590 15.81 36.97 -33.45
CA ARG A 590 15.08 35.82 -33.98
C ARG A 590 15.20 35.70 -35.51
N LYS A 591 15.20 36.81 -36.25
CA LYS A 591 15.38 36.82 -37.71
C LYS A 591 16.82 36.48 -38.12
N GLU A 592 17.82 36.83 -37.31
CA GLU A 592 19.21 36.42 -37.52
C GLU A 592 19.44 34.93 -37.22
N TYR A 593 18.77 34.37 -36.21
CA TYR A 593 18.90 32.93 -35.88
C TYR A 593 18.23 32.00 -36.90
N ILE A 594 17.19 32.47 -37.61
CA ILE A 594 16.46 31.70 -38.63
C ILE A 594 17.18 31.69 -39.99
N LYS A 595 18.16 32.57 -40.19
CA LYS A 595 18.88 32.76 -41.45
C LYS A 595 20.25 32.10 -41.41
#